data_AF-A0A7J4TLI8-F1
#
_entry.id   AF-A0A7J4TLI8-F1
#
_cell.length_a   1.000
_cell.length_b   1.000
_cell.length_c   1.000
_cell.angle_alpha   90.00
_cell.angle_beta   90.00
_cell.angle_gamma   90.00
#
_symmetry.space_group_name_H-M   'P 1'
#
loop_
_entity.id
_entity.type
_entity.pdbx_description
1 polymer ?
#
loop_
_entity_poly.entity_id
_entity_poly.type
_entity_poly.pdbx_seq_one_letter_code
_entity_poly.pdbx_strand_id
1 'polypeptide(L)'
;LSEAGFKEVKIDPRVVYVDSSKGELVDGFIKKTIIAMVEGVKDQAIGSGLITPETWDKGIQGLHMTAEPSGTFFYNFFKGTAKK
;
A
#
# COMPACT_ATOMS: atom_id res chain seq x y z
N LEU A 1 6.38 -21.27 -1.09
CA LEU A 1 6.60 -22.16 0.08
C LEU A 1 6.60 -23.63 -0.35
N SER A 2 5.54 -24.11 -1.01
CA SER A 2 5.46 -25.50 -1.49
C SER A 2 6.59 -25.88 -2.47
N GLU A 3 6.83 -25.06 -3.50
CA GLU A 3 7.94 -25.30 -4.46
C GLU A 3 9.33 -25.22 -3.83
N ALA A 4 9.45 -24.47 -2.74
CA ALA A 4 10.67 -24.41 -1.94
C ALA A 4 10.83 -25.64 -1.01
N GLY A 5 9.95 -26.64 -1.11
CA GLY A 5 10.01 -27.91 -0.37
C GLY A 5 9.34 -27.91 1.00
N PHE A 6 8.72 -26.79 1.43
CA PHE A 6 8.07 -26.72 2.74
C PHE A 6 6.71 -27.43 2.74
N LYS A 7 6.39 -28.04 3.89
CA LYS A 7 5.15 -28.80 4.13
C LYS A 7 4.22 -28.04 5.07
N GLU A 8 2.96 -28.50 5.16
CA GLU A 8 1.94 -27.91 6.03
C GLU A 8 1.80 -26.38 5.84
N VAL A 9 1.86 -25.93 4.59
CA VAL A 9 1.77 -24.51 4.24
C VAL A 9 0.39 -23.97 4.60
N LYS A 10 0.34 -22.91 5.40
CA LYS A 10 -0.87 -22.14 5.71
C LYS A 10 -0.64 -20.68 5.38
N ILE A 11 -1.58 -20.07 4.67
CA ILE A 11 -1.55 -18.65 4.29
C ILE A 11 -2.77 -17.98 4.89
N ASP A 12 -2.56 -16.82 5.52
CA ASP A 12 -3.61 -16.05 6.21
C ASP A 12 -3.56 -14.58 5.74
N PRO A 13 -4.69 -13.98 5.32
CA PRO A 13 -4.73 -12.57 4.96
C PRO A 13 -4.61 -11.68 6.20
N ARG A 14 -3.92 -10.56 6.06
CA ARG A 14 -3.67 -9.55 7.10
C ARG A 14 -4.10 -8.21 6.54
N VAL A 15 -5.40 -7.99 6.62
CA VAL A 15 -6.07 -6.81 6.09
C VAL A 15 -5.82 -5.61 6.99
N VAL A 16 -5.43 -4.51 6.36
CA VAL A 16 -5.38 -3.17 6.93
C VAL A 16 -6.51 -2.36 6.29
N TYR A 17 -7.58 -2.14 7.03
CA TYR A 17 -8.69 -1.27 6.63
C TYR A 17 -8.67 0.01 7.45
N VAL A 18 -8.63 1.14 6.76
CA VAL A 18 -8.50 2.49 7.33
C VAL A 18 -9.65 3.36 6.86
N ASP A 19 -10.24 4.10 7.80
CA ASP A 19 -11.22 5.16 7.57
C ASP A 19 -10.98 6.26 8.62
N SER A 20 -11.80 7.31 8.60
CA SER A 20 -11.65 8.46 9.50
C SER A 20 -11.82 8.15 10.99
N SER A 21 -12.36 6.97 11.37
CA SER A 21 -12.42 6.54 12.77
C SER A 21 -11.05 6.08 13.30
N LYS A 22 -10.06 5.86 12.42
CA LYS A 22 -8.73 5.31 12.76
C LYS A 22 -7.61 6.30 12.46
N GLY A 23 -7.65 7.47 13.10
CA GLY A 23 -6.72 8.58 12.86
C GLY A 23 -5.24 8.18 12.88
N GLU A 24 -4.81 7.29 13.78
CA GLU A 24 -3.43 6.80 13.82
C GLU A 24 -3.02 6.01 12.57
N LEU A 25 -3.93 5.22 11.99
CA LEU A 25 -3.67 4.49 10.75
C LEU A 25 -3.79 5.39 9.52
N VAL A 26 -4.64 6.41 9.56
CA VAL A 26 -4.66 7.44 8.51
C VAL A 26 -3.29 8.13 8.42
N ASP A 27 -2.76 8.57 9.55
CA ASP A 27 -1.45 9.23 9.60
C ASP A 27 -0.29 8.26 9.34
N GLY A 28 -0.23 7.15 10.08
CA GLY A 28 0.88 6.20 10.02
C GLY A 28 0.91 5.37 8.74
N PHE A 29 -0.23 4.81 8.33
CA PHE A 29 -0.29 3.89 7.20
C PHE A 29 -0.52 4.60 5.87
N ILE A 30 -1.52 5.48 5.77
CA ILE A 30 -1.77 6.17 4.49
C ILE A 30 -0.70 7.23 4.23
N LYS A 31 -0.57 8.23 5.11
CA LYS A 31 0.31 9.40 4.85
C LYS A 31 1.80 9.05 4.92
N LYS A 32 2.23 8.43 6.03
CA LYS A 32 3.67 8.21 6.31
C LYS A 32 4.24 6.94 5.69
N THR A 33 3.40 6.00 5.24
CA THR A 33 3.87 4.74 4.63
C THR A 33 3.52 4.65 3.16
N ILE A 34 2.23 4.64 2.80
CA ILE A 34 1.80 4.43 1.40
C ILE A 34 2.17 5.62 0.51
N ILE A 35 1.77 6.84 0.89
CA ILE A 35 2.03 8.02 0.06
C ILE A 35 3.54 8.22 -0.09
N ALA A 36 4.29 8.18 1.00
CA ALA A 36 5.75 8.28 0.98
C ALA A 36 6.41 7.20 0.10
N MET A 37 5.90 5.96 0.12
CA MET A 37 6.40 4.87 -0.74
C MET A 37 6.15 5.15 -2.23
N VAL A 38 4.98 5.68 -2.58
CA VAL A 38 4.67 6.04 -3.97
C VAL A 38 5.50 7.24 -4.40
N GLU A 39 5.59 8.30 -3.58
CA GLU A 39 6.43 9.46 -3.86
C GLU A 39 7.91 9.09 -4.10
N GLY A 40 8.41 8.09 -3.38
CA GLY A 40 9.78 7.58 -3.52
C GLY A 40 10.14 7.03 -4.91
N VAL A 41 9.15 6.73 -5.77
CA VAL A 41 9.40 6.24 -7.15
C VAL A 41 9.08 7.27 -8.24
N LYS A 42 8.77 8.53 -7.88
CA LYS A 42 8.36 9.60 -8.83
C LYS A 42 9.32 9.74 -10.01
N ASP A 43 10.59 10.01 -9.72
CA ASP A 43 11.59 10.33 -10.74
C ASP A 43 11.85 9.13 -11.66
N GLN A 44 11.84 7.90 -11.11
CA GLN A 44 11.98 6.69 -11.91
C GLN A 44 10.75 6.48 -12.83
N ALA A 45 9.54 6.66 -12.31
CA ALA A 45 8.31 6.45 -13.09
C ALA A 45 8.18 7.46 -14.23
N ILE A 46 8.48 8.74 -13.97
CA ILE A 46 8.46 9.80 -14.98
C ILE A 46 9.63 9.62 -15.96
N GLY A 47 10.84 9.38 -15.45
CA GLY A 47 12.04 9.23 -16.28
C GLY A 47 12.02 8.01 -17.20
N SER A 48 11.29 6.95 -16.82
CA SER A 48 11.03 5.78 -17.68
C SER A 48 9.84 5.95 -18.63
N GLY A 49 9.14 7.07 -18.60
CA GLY A 49 7.99 7.35 -19.46
C GLY A 49 6.75 6.53 -19.13
N LEU A 50 6.68 5.89 -17.96
CA LEU A 50 5.51 5.10 -17.53
C LEU A 50 4.29 5.99 -17.21
N ILE A 51 4.54 7.24 -16.85
CA ILE A 51 3.51 8.21 -16.45
C ILE A 51 4.00 9.64 -16.69
N THR A 52 3.09 10.54 -17.06
CA THR A 52 3.42 11.97 -17.21
C THR A 52 3.44 12.68 -15.84
N PRO A 53 4.21 13.78 -15.69
CA PRO A 53 4.20 14.56 -14.45
C PRO A 53 2.79 15.02 -14.02
N GLU A 54 1.94 15.41 -14.98
CA GLU A 54 0.60 15.90 -14.70
C GLU A 54 -0.32 14.77 -14.18
N THR A 55 -0.17 13.58 -14.75
CA THR A 55 -0.93 12.40 -14.30
C THR A 55 -0.43 11.93 -12.94
N TRP A 56 0.88 12.01 -12.70
CA TRP A 56 1.48 11.72 -11.41
C TRP A 56 0.93 12.61 -10.30
N ASP A 57 0.98 13.93 -10.48
CA ASP A 57 0.56 14.88 -9.45
C ASP A 57 -0.93 14.73 -9.13
N LYS A 58 -1.77 14.47 -10.15
CA LYS A 58 -3.19 14.12 -9.95
C LYS A 58 -3.36 12.83 -9.15
N GLY A 59 -2.55 11.81 -9.41
CA GLY A 59 -2.57 10.53 -8.69
C GLY A 59 -2.21 10.70 -7.22
N ILE A 60 -1.15 11.46 -6.91
CA ILE A 60 -0.75 11.76 -5.53
C ILE A 60 -1.83 12.54 -4.79
N GLN A 61 -2.44 13.55 -5.43
CA GLN A 61 -3.60 14.24 -4.84
C GLN A 61 -4.75 13.28 -4.54
N GLY A 62 -5.05 12.35 -5.46
CA GLY A 62 -6.05 11.31 -5.23
C GLY A 62 -5.71 10.41 -4.04
N LEU A 63 -4.44 10.05 -3.84
CA LEU A 63 -4.01 9.31 -2.65
C LEU A 63 -4.21 10.11 -1.37
N HIS A 64 -3.88 11.41 -1.36
CA HIS A 64 -4.14 12.27 -0.20
C HIS A 64 -5.64 12.36 0.13
N MET A 65 -6.52 12.40 -0.87
CA MET A 65 -7.97 12.38 -0.65
C MET A 65 -8.46 11.13 0.10
N THR A 66 -7.76 9.99 -0.01
CA THR A 66 -8.10 8.78 0.76
C THR A 66 -7.84 8.92 2.26
N ALA A 67 -7.05 9.91 2.67
CA ALA A 67 -6.74 10.24 4.06
C ALA A 67 -7.61 11.36 4.65
N GLU A 68 -8.58 11.87 3.88
CA GLU A 68 -9.54 12.89 4.30
C GLU A 68 -10.73 12.27 5.06
N PRO A 69 -11.60 13.06 5.74
CA PRO A 69 -12.67 12.51 6.58
C PRO A 69 -13.66 11.54 5.92
N SER A 70 -13.88 11.66 4.60
CA SER A 70 -14.73 10.76 3.80
C SER A 70 -13.93 9.65 3.09
N GLY A 71 -12.61 9.65 3.23
CA GLY A 71 -11.71 8.69 2.60
C GLY A 71 -11.71 7.34 3.31
N THR A 72 -11.48 6.30 2.52
CA THR A 72 -11.22 4.95 3.03
C THR A 72 -10.04 4.35 2.28
N PHE A 73 -9.28 3.48 2.94
CA PHE A 73 -8.13 2.79 2.36
C PHE A 73 -8.14 1.32 2.76
N PHE A 74 -7.78 0.46 1.81
CA PHE A 74 -7.72 -0.98 2.00
C PHE A 74 -6.40 -1.51 1.46
N TYR A 75 -5.70 -2.29 2.28
CA TYR A 75 -4.49 -2.98 1.88
C TYR A 75 -4.45 -4.37 2.53
N ASN A 76 -3.94 -5.39 1.85
CA ASN A 76 -3.84 -6.73 2.41
C ASN A 76 -2.42 -7.28 2.33
N PHE A 77 -1.87 -7.61 3.49
CA PHE A 77 -0.67 -8.43 3.60
C PHE A 77 -1.07 -9.91 3.64
N PHE A 78 -0.09 -10.80 3.43
CA PHE A 78 -0.27 -12.23 3.65
C PHE A 78 0.78 -12.73 4.64
N LYS A 79 0.35 -13.51 5.62
CA LYS A 79 1.23 -14.24 6.53
C LYS A 79 1.24 -15.71 6.13
N GLY A 80 2.39 -16.20 5.70
CA GLY A 80 2.61 -17.63 5.46
C GLY A 80 3.32 -18.30 6.63
N THR A 81 2.88 -19.49 7.03
CA THR A 81 3.62 -20.39 7.90
C THR A 81 3.75 -21.76 7.24
N ALA A 82 4.85 -22.45 7.51
CA ALA A 82 5.10 -23.79 6.99
C ALA A 82 6.13 -24.52 7.87
N LYS A 83 6.26 -25.84 7.69
CA LYS A 83 7.31 -26.66 8.32
C LYS A 83 8.32 -27.13 7.29
N LYS A 84 9.55 -27.37 7.76
CA LYS A 84 10.62 -27.96 6.95
C LYS A 84 10.35 -29.44 6.71
#